data_AF-A0A954PMT2-F1
#
_entry.id   AF-A0A954PMT2-F1
#
_cell.length_a   1.000
_cell.length_b   1.000
_cell.length_c   1.000
_cell.angle_alpha   90.00
_cell.angle_beta   90.00
_cell.angle_gamma   90.00
#
_symmetry.space_group_name_H-M   'P 1'
#
loop_
_entity.id
_entity.type
_entity.pdbx_description
1 polymer ?
#
loop_
_entity_poly.entity_id
_entity_poly.type
_entity_poly.pdbx_seq_one_letter_code
_entity_poly.pdbx_strand_id
1 'polypeptide(L)'
;LADYDDLNQDNFGGSARAFLAETFDEPLLIEMLLCPLMWYGNARQDDMDYGQFCIMFRSIFLEGFARPFKGVRLILKHLVRRFRSLGGELKLRSGVERIVVDGDRAVGVVLENGQELQAKRLLSSAGIIETQRMCEDLSEQTPEQAGQLTFIESISVLDKQPKDLGFDQTIVFFNDSPHFQWRPPAGELCDTRTGVICSPNNYLYPSEVGNLEDGVIRLTTIADFGRWSGLSEADYLRQKMWWYDRSVASAVRFIPDFRSHVIDTDVFTPKTIRRFTSHDNGAVYGAPEKVLDGTTHLKNLFLCGTDQGFVGIIGAIVSGISMANMHCLRDN
;
A
#
# COMPACT_ATOMS: atom_id res chain seq x y z
N LEU A 1 17.08 5.35 -16.49
CA LEU A 1 16.64 4.65 -15.26
C LEU A 1 17.68 4.74 -14.14
N ALA A 2 18.93 4.30 -14.34
CA ALA A 2 19.96 4.37 -13.29
C ALA A 2 20.26 5.81 -12.80
N ASP A 3 20.28 6.77 -13.73
CA ASP A 3 20.55 8.19 -13.46
C ASP A 3 19.27 9.02 -13.20
N TYR A 4 18.11 8.37 -13.02
CA TYR A 4 16.88 9.09 -12.68
C TYR A 4 17.03 9.73 -11.29
N ASP A 5 16.73 11.02 -11.20
CA ASP A 5 16.79 11.79 -9.97
C ASP A 5 15.41 11.77 -9.27
N ASP A 6 15.30 10.93 -8.25
CA ASP A 6 14.08 10.77 -7.44
C ASP A 6 13.70 12.04 -6.67
N LEU A 7 14.58 13.05 -6.60
CA LEU A 7 14.34 14.33 -5.94
C LEU A 7 13.81 15.41 -6.88
N ASN A 8 13.92 15.21 -8.20
CA ASN A 8 13.40 16.16 -9.18
C ASN A 8 11.94 15.84 -9.55
N GLN A 9 11.03 16.62 -8.96
CA GLN A 9 9.58 16.44 -9.11
C GLN A 9 9.09 16.62 -10.55
N ASP A 10 9.79 17.41 -11.38
CA ASP A 10 9.40 17.64 -12.78
C ASP A 10 9.44 16.37 -13.63
N ASN A 11 10.24 15.38 -13.21
CA ASN A 11 10.39 14.10 -13.90
C ASN A 11 9.41 13.02 -13.42
N PHE A 12 8.56 13.33 -12.43
CA PHE A 12 7.67 12.33 -11.83
C PHE A 12 6.52 11.94 -12.75
N GLY A 13 5.92 12.93 -13.43
CA GLY A 13 4.77 12.74 -14.30
C GLY A 13 5.11 12.02 -15.62
N GLY A 14 4.06 11.67 -16.36
CA GLY A 14 4.16 10.97 -17.65
C GLY A 14 3.81 9.49 -17.56
N SER A 15 3.58 8.87 -18.72
CA SER A 15 3.14 7.47 -18.81
C SER A 15 4.35 6.52 -18.90
N ALA A 16 4.49 5.65 -17.91
CA ALA A 16 5.49 4.58 -17.96
C ALA A 16 5.21 3.59 -19.11
N ARG A 17 3.92 3.30 -19.37
CA ARG A 17 3.54 2.42 -20.48
C ARG A 17 3.90 3.03 -21.84
N ALA A 18 3.66 4.33 -22.05
CA ALA A 18 4.06 5.01 -23.28
C ALA A 18 5.59 5.01 -23.45
N PHE A 19 6.34 5.35 -22.39
CA PHE A 19 7.80 5.31 -22.40
C PHE A 19 8.34 3.91 -22.78
N LEU A 20 7.78 2.85 -22.20
CA LEU A 20 8.17 1.48 -22.51
C LEU A 20 7.83 1.09 -23.95
N ALA A 21 6.67 1.52 -24.47
CA ALA A 21 6.26 1.27 -25.85
C ALA A 21 7.11 2.02 -26.89
N GLU A 22 7.69 3.18 -26.52
CA GLU A 22 8.68 3.88 -27.35
C GLU A 22 10.06 3.20 -27.30
N THR A 23 10.34 2.42 -26.24
CA THR A 23 11.64 1.79 -26.01
C THR A 23 11.72 0.35 -26.54
N PHE A 24 10.62 -0.39 -26.47
CA PHE A 24 10.57 -1.83 -26.78
C PHE A 24 9.46 -2.16 -27.77
N ASP A 25 9.77 -2.99 -28.77
CA ASP A 25 8.80 -3.48 -29.75
C ASP A 25 7.99 -4.70 -29.27
N GLU A 26 8.49 -5.45 -28.27
CA GLU A 26 7.87 -6.69 -27.76
C GLU A 26 6.80 -6.39 -26.70
N PRO A 27 5.49 -6.51 -26.99
CA PRO A 27 4.44 -6.13 -26.07
C PRO A 27 4.45 -6.97 -24.78
N LEU A 28 4.79 -8.26 -24.85
CA LEU A 28 4.80 -9.11 -23.68
C LEU A 28 5.86 -8.65 -22.66
N LEU A 29 7.01 -8.18 -23.14
CA LEU A 29 8.07 -7.65 -22.27
C LEU A 29 7.58 -6.43 -21.49
N ILE A 30 6.81 -5.54 -22.12
CA ILE A 30 6.22 -4.37 -21.45
C ILE A 30 5.31 -4.81 -20.31
N GLU A 31 4.41 -5.77 -20.56
CA GLU A 31 3.51 -6.30 -19.52
C GLU A 31 4.28 -7.01 -18.39
N MET A 32 5.33 -7.77 -18.73
CA MET A 32 6.19 -8.45 -17.77
C MET A 32 6.97 -7.47 -16.88
N LEU A 33 7.38 -6.31 -17.42
CA LEU A 33 8.04 -5.26 -16.66
C LEU A 33 7.05 -4.51 -15.76
N LEU A 34 5.84 -4.22 -16.24
CA LEU A 34 4.85 -3.45 -15.46
C LEU A 34 4.21 -4.28 -14.35
N CYS A 35 3.95 -5.57 -14.57
CA CYS A 35 3.27 -6.45 -13.61
C CYS A 35 3.85 -6.38 -12.18
N PRO A 36 5.13 -6.71 -11.93
CA PRO A 36 5.69 -6.67 -10.57
C PRO A 36 5.72 -5.27 -9.97
N LEU A 37 5.94 -4.24 -10.79
CA LEU A 37 6.08 -2.86 -10.33
C LEU A 37 4.73 -2.28 -9.87
N MET A 38 3.66 -2.52 -10.63
CA MET A 38 2.34 -2.03 -10.26
C MET A 38 1.83 -2.72 -8.98
N TRP A 39 2.11 -4.01 -8.82
CA TRP A 39 1.79 -4.78 -7.61
C TRP A 39 2.46 -4.28 -6.34
N TYR A 40 3.55 -3.52 -6.43
CA TYR A 40 4.30 -3.04 -5.27
C TYR A 40 4.16 -1.54 -5.01
N GLY A 41 3.64 -0.76 -5.96
CA GLY A 41 3.54 0.66 -5.77
C GLY A 41 2.86 1.43 -6.89
N ASN A 42 1.57 1.16 -7.16
CA ASN A 42 0.84 1.93 -8.16
C ASN A 42 -0.63 2.20 -7.79
N ALA A 43 -0.99 3.48 -7.71
CA ALA A 43 -2.36 3.93 -7.46
C ALA A 43 -3.15 4.22 -8.75
N ARG A 44 -2.47 4.42 -9.88
CA ARG A 44 -3.07 4.75 -11.18
C ARG A 44 -3.57 3.49 -11.87
N GLN A 45 -4.74 3.53 -12.50
CA GLN A 45 -5.29 2.39 -13.24
C GLN A 45 -4.64 2.25 -14.62
N ASP A 46 -4.33 1.01 -15.02
CA ASP A 46 -3.82 0.58 -16.33
C ASP A 46 -2.53 1.28 -16.86
N ASP A 47 -1.97 2.17 -16.06
CA ASP A 47 -0.72 2.87 -16.30
C ASP A 47 -0.05 3.21 -14.97
N MET A 48 1.19 3.69 -15.02
CA MET A 48 2.00 4.07 -13.87
C MET A 48 2.71 5.37 -14.20
N ASP A 49 2.79 6.28 -13.23
CA ASP A 49 3.59 7.50 -13.42
C ASP A 49 5.05 7.13 -13.67
N TYR A 50 5.69 7.76 -14.66
CA TYR A 50 7.05 7.39 -15.09
C TYR A 50 8.08 7.47 -13.94
N GLY A 51 8.00 8.48 -13.08
CA GLY A 51 8.87 8.56 -11.91
C GLY A 51 8.66 7.40 -10.94
N GLN A 52 7.40 7.04 -10.69
CA GLN A 52 7.06 5.90 -9.84
C GLN A 52 7.54 4.58 -10.45
N PHE A 53 7.47 4.42 -11.78
CA PHE A 53 8.08 3.30 -12.51
C PHE A 53 9.59 3.24 -12.29
N CYS A 54 10.31 4.36 -12.40
CA CYS A 54 11.76 4.42 -12.20
C CYS A 54 12.17 3.98 -10.78
N ILE A 55 11.46 4.50 -9.77
CA ILE A 55 11.70 4.17 -8.36
C ILE A 55 11.45 2.68 -8.11
N MET A 56 10.30 2.14 -8.55
CA MET A 56 9.98 0.73 -8.35
C MET A 56 10.90 -0.19 -9.15
N PHE A 57 11.30 0.20 -10.37
CA PHE A 57 12.23 -0.58 -11.18
C PHE A 57 13.58 -0.73 -10.46
N ARG A 58 14.12 0.37 -9.92
CA ARG A 58 15.36 0.34 -9.14
C ARG A 58 15.20 -0.56 -7.92
N SER A 59 14.13 -0.36 -7.14
CA SER A 59 13.91 -1.11 -5.91
C SER A 59 13.72 -2.61 -6.15
N ILE A 60 12.91 -3.02 -7.13
CA ILE A 60 12.58 -4.43 -7.35
C ILE A 60 13.65 -5.17 -8.15
N PHE A 61 14.16 -4.58 -9.24
CA PHE A 61 15.06 -5.29 -10.14
C PHE A 61 16.55 -5.08 -9.83
N LEU A 62 16.93 -3.98 -9.17
CA LEU A 62 18.33 -3.67 -8.90
C LEU A 62 18.72 -3.85 -7.42
N GLU A 63 17.81 -3.59 -6.48
CA GLU A 63 18.10 -3.63 -5.03
C GLU A 63 17.54 -4.88 -4.34
N GLY A 64 16.36 -5.34 -4.76
CA GLY A 64 15.69 -6.53 -4.25
C GLY A 64 14.91 -6.30 -2.96
N PHE A 65 14.34 -7.39 -2.42
CA PHE A 65 13.44 -7.34 -1.27
C PHE A 65 14.14 -7.69 0.04
N ALA A 66 13.85 -6.93 1.09
CA ALA A 66 14.30 -7.24 2.45
C ALA A 66 13.11 -7.38 3.41
N ARG A 67 13.20 -8.37 4.31
CA ARG A 67 12.22 -8.60 5.37
C ARG A 67 12.94 -8.79 6.70
N PRO A 68 12.63 -8.00 7.75
CA PRO A 68 13.10 -8.32 9.10
C PRO A 68 12.53 -9.67 9.55
N PHE A 69 13.37 -10.55 10.14
CA PHE A 69 12.92 -11.86 10.64
C PHE A 69 11.69 -11.75 11.56
N LYS A 70 11.72 -10.78 12.49
CA LYS A 70 10.62 -10.49 13.44
C LYS A 70 9.47 -9.67 12.84
N GLY A 71 9.46 -9.47 11.52
CA GLY A 71 8.49 -8.67 10.79
C GLY A 71 8.61 -7.16 11.04
N VAL A 72 7.74 -6.40 10.35
CA VAL A 72 7.72 -4.93 10.34
C VAL A 72 7.43 -4.33 11.72
N ARG A 73 6.74 -5.06 12.61
CA ARG A 73 6.42 -4.61 13.97
C ARG A 73 7.67 -4.24 14.77
N LEU A 74 8.83 -4.85 14.48
CA LEU A 74 10.10 -4.49 15.10
C LEU A 74 10.50 -3.04 14.77
N ILE A 75 10.39 -2.64 13.50
CA ILE A 75 10.70 -1.28 13.04
C ILE A 75 9.80 -0.27 13.77
N LEU A 76 8.49 -0.51 13.78
CA LEU A 76 7.53 0.35 14.48
C LEU A 76 7.83 0.47 15.98
N LYS A 77 8.18 -0.63 16.65
CA LYS A 77 8.57 -0.63 18.06
C LYS A 77 9.77 0.26 18.34
N HIS A 78 10.76 0.28 17.45
CA HIS A 78 11.94 1.13 17.60
C HIS A 78 11.61 2.60 17.35
N LEU A 79 10.85 2.92 16.29
CA LEU A 79 10.41 4.28 15.98
C LEU A 79 9.59 4.89 17.12
N VAL A 80 8.56 4.17 17.61
CA VAL A 80 7.72 4.63 18.73
C VAL A 80 8.52 4.85 20.01
N ARG A 81 9.47 3.95 20.30
CA ARG A 81 10.34 4.09 21.48
C ARG A 81 11.21 5.34 21.36
N ARG A 82 11.82 5.58 20.20
CA ARG A 82 12.64 6.76 19.97
C ARG A 82 11.81 8.04 20.06
N PHE A 83 10.66 8.07 19.40
CA PHE A 83 9.72 9.20 19.45
C PHE A 83 9.34 9.57 20.89
N ARG A 84 8.94 8.59 21.70
CA ARG A 84 8.62 8.81 23.13
C ARG A 84 9.82 9.28 23.95
N SER A 85 11.02 8.73 23.70
CA SER A 85 12.24 9.15 24.40
C SER A 85 12.64 10.60 24.12
N LEU A 86 12.12 11.18 23.03
CA LEU A 86 12.33 12.57 22.64
C LEU A 86 11.18 13.50 23.12
N GLY A 87 10.28 13.00 23.98
CA GLY A 87 9.14 13.76 24.50
C GLY A 87 7.88 13.67 23.64
N GLY A 88 7.87 12.86 22.57
CA GLY A 88 6.70 12.67 21.72
C GLY A 88 5.57 11.89 22.43
N GLU A 89 4.35 12.40 22.32
CA GLU A 89 3.15 11.72 22.82
C GLU A 89 2.46 10.92 21.72
N LEU A 90 2.18 9.63 21.98
CA LEU A 90 1.41 8.78 21.07
C LEU A 90 0.07 8.43 21.71
N LYS A 91 -1.01 8.99 21.16
CA LYS A 91 -2.39 8.68 21.53
C LYS A 91 -2.96 7.63 20.57
N LEU A 92 -3.47 6.53 21.12
CA LEU A 92 -4.11 5.44 20.37
C LEU A 92 -5.60 5.44 20.67
N ARG A 93 -6.43 4.96 19.74
CA ARG A 93 -7.91 5.01 19.86
C ARG A 93 -8.39 6.45 20.04
N SER A 94 -7.80 7.34 19.26
CA SER A 94 -8.02 8.78 19.31
C SER A 94 -8.15 9.27 17.86
N GLY A 95 -9.21 8.83 17.18
CA GLY A 95 -9.50 9.28 15.82
C GLY A 95 -9.69 10.80 15.80
N VAL A 96 -9.15 11.45 14.78
CA VAL A 96 -9.43 12.88 14.52
C VAL A 96 -10.76 12.94 13.79
N GLU A 97 -11.73 13.65 14.37
CA GLU A 97 -13.04 13.87 13.78
C GLU A 97 -13.03 15.06 12.83
N ARG A 98 -12.41 16.17 13.25
CA ARG A 98 -12.21 17.36 12.40
C ARG A 98 -10.95 18.14 12.73
N ILE A 99 -10.49 18.89 11.75
CA ILE A 99 -9.44 19.91 11.83
C ILE A 99 -10.14 21.26 11.95
N VAL A 100 -9.82 21.99 13.01
CA VAL A 100 -10.38 23.32 13.30
C VAL A 100 -9.61 24.38 12.52
N VAL A 101 -10.31 25.27 11.83
CA VAL A 101 -9.73 26.23 10.89
C VAL A 101 -10.11 27.65 11.29
N ASP A 102 -9.11 28.53 11.32
CA ASP A 102 -9.28 29.98 11.52
C ASP A 102 -8.59 30.73 10.38
N GLY A 103 -9.39 31.32 9.50
CA GLY A 103 -8.89 31.96 8.28
C GLY A 103 -8.19 30.96 7.35
N ASP A 104 -6.89 31.15 7.10
CA ASP A 104 -6.07 30.33 6.19
C ASP A 104 -5.17 29.31 6.92
N ARG A 105 -5.52 28.98 8.19
CA ARG A 105 -4.70 28.12 9.06
C ARG A 105 -5.55 27.11 9.83
N ALA A 106 -4.98 25.94 10.05
CA ALA A 106 -5.47 24.99 11.05
C ALA A 106 -4.98 25.42 12.45
N VAL A 107 -5.88 25.50 13.43
CA VAL A 107 -5.56 25.89 14.83
C VAL A 107 -5.55 24.71 15.80
N GLY A 108 -6.09 23.56 15.37
CA GLY A 108 -6.16 22.36 16.19
C GLY A 108 -6.97 21.24 15.55
N VAL A 109 -7.23 20.21 16.33
CA VAL A 109 -8.10 19.08 15.95
C VAL A 109 -9.08 18.78 17.07
N VAL A 110 -10.26 18.30 16.69
CA VAL A 110 -11.23 17.69 17.60
C VAL A 110 -11.17 16.18 17.39
N LEU A 111 -11.00 15.43 18.47
CA LEU A 111 -11.02 13.98 18.46
C LEU A 111 -12.46 13.45 18.52
N GLU A 112 -12.70 12.22 18.08
CA GLU A 112 -14.03 11.56 18.11
C GLU A 112 -14.68 11.48 19.50
N ASN A 113 -13.91 11.66 20.57
CA ASN A 113 -14.40 11.70 21.95
C ASN A 113 -14.74 13.14 22.42
N GLY A 114 -14.71 14.12 21.52
CA GLY A 114 -14.94 15.55 21.80
C GLY A 114 -13.74 16.29 22.39
N GLN A 115 -12.60 15.65 22.62
CA GLN A 115 -11.41 16.32 23.11
C GLN A 115 -10.81 17.24 22.04
N GLU A 116 -10.53 18.48 22.40
CA GLU A 116 -9.83 19.44 21.53
C GLU A 116 -8.34 19.49 21.83
N LEU A 117 -7.52 19.51 20.77
CA LEU A 117 -6.07 19.64 20.84
C LEU A 117 -5.62 20.81 19.95
N GLN A 118 -4.94 21.79 20.53
CA GLN A 118 -4.36 22.90 19.77
C GLN A 118 -3.03 22.51 19.14
N ALA A 119 -2.77 22.99 17.93
CA ALA A 119 -1.52 22.73 17.22
C ALA A 119 -1.12 23.91 16.35
N LYS A 120 0.20 24.19 16.29
CA LYS A 120 0.76 25.26 15.44
C LYS A 120 1.00 24.82 14.00
N ARG A 121 1.28 23.53 13.80
CA ARG A 121 1.52 22.87 12.52
C ARG A 121 0.91 21.47 12.58
N LEU A 122 0.30 21.02 11.49
CA LEU A 122 -0.27 19.69 11.36
C LEU A 122 0.42 18.96 10.20
N LEU A 123 0.87 17.74 10.45
CA LEU A 123 1.30 16.78 9.43
C LEU A 123 0.27 15.66 9.39
N SER A 124 -0.47 15.54 8.28
CA SER A 124 -1.51 14.53 8.10
C SER A 124 -1.01 13.38 7.24
N SER A 125 -1.08 12.17 7.79
CA SER A 125 -0.84 10.93 7.06
C SER A 125 -2.13 10.18 6.72
N ALA A 126 -3.29 10.85 6.76
CA ALA A 126 -4.59 10.23 6.55
C ALA A 126 -4.91 9.95 5.08
N GLY A 127 -4.21 10.63 4.15
CA GLY A 127 -4.56 10.72 2.73
C GLY A 127 -5.08 12.12 2.39
N ILE A 128 -4.98 12.56 1.13
CA ILE A 128 -5.39 13.93 0.74
C ILE A 128 -6.91 14.10 0.90
N ILE A 129 -7.68 13.13 0.44
CA ILE A 129 -9.14 13.17 0.44
C ILE A 129 -9.67 13.12 1.88
N GLU A 130 -9.10 12.23 2.71
CA GLU A 130 -9.46 12.07 4.11
C GLU A 130 -9.06 13.31 4.92
N THR A 131 -7.91 13.91 4.62
CA THR A 131 -7.47 15.15 5.28
C THR A 131 -8.39 16.31 4.95
N GLN A 132 -8.70 16.52 3.67
CA GLN A 132 -9.60 17.58 3.23
C GLN A 132 -11.00 17.42 3.82
N ARG A 133 -11.52 16.18 3.89
CA ARG A 133 -12.81 15.87 4.53
C ARG A 133 -12.86 16.26 6.01
N MET A 134 -11.73 16.20 6.71
CA MET A 134 -11.66 16.61 8.12
C MET A 134 -11.58 18.14 8.29
N CYS A 135 -11.19 18.91 7.28
CA CYS A 135 -11.09 20.37 7.38
C CYS A 135 -12.49 21.00 7.42
N GLU A 136 -12.82 21.69 8.51
CA GLU A 136 -14.18 22.21 8.71
C GLU A 136 -14.59 23.36 7.78
N ASP A 137 -13.63 24.00 7.11
CA ASP A 137 -13.84 25.06 6.13
C ASP A 137 -14.20 24.51 4.73
N LEU A 138 -13.98 23.22 4.50
CA LEU A 138 -14.35 22.53 3.28
C LEU A 138 -15.66 21.77 3.45
N SER A 139 -16.61 22.07 2.56
CA SER A 139 -17.90 21.36 2.49
C SER A 139 -18.00 20.42 1.28
N GLU A 140 -17.20 20.68 0.24
CA GLU A 140 -17.12 19.84 -0.94
C GLU A 140 -16.16 18.69 -0.73
N GLN A 141 -16.62 17.48 -1.06
CA GLN A 141 -15.78 16.28 -1.07
C GLN A 141 -15.58 15.89 -2.54
N THR A 142 -14.37 15.45 -2.87
CA THR A 142 -14.01 14.93 -4.20
C THR A 142 -13.74 13.42 -4.16
N PRO A 143 -14.72 12.59 -3.74
CA PRO A 143 -14.52 11.13 -3.62
C PRO A 143 -14.14 10.46 -4.95
N GLU A 144 -14.44 11.09 -6.09
CA GLU A 144 -14.01 10.65 -7.41
C GLU A 144 -12.49 10.68 -7.61
N GLN A 145 -11.75 11.44 -6.80
CA GLN A 145 -10.28 11.49 -6.81
C GLN A 145 -9.65 10.41 -5.92
N ALA A 146 -10.45 9.65 -5.17
CA ALA A 146 -9.94 8.57 -4.34
C ALA A 146 -9.31 7.45 -5.19
N GLY A 147 -8.26 6.82 -4.62
CA GLY A 147 -7.69 5.60 -5.19
C GLY A 147 -8.74 4.50 -5.35
N GLN A 148 -8.59 3.70 -6.41
CA GLN A 148 -9.53 2.61 -6.71
C GLN A 148 -8.90 1.23 -6.51
N LEU A 149 -7.57 1.16 -6.46
CA LEU A 149 -6.84 -0.10 -6.38
C LEU A 149 -6.79 -0.60 -4.93
N THR A 150 -7.41 -1.75 -4.72
CA THR A 150 -7.47 -2.44 -3.43
C THR A 150 -7.33 -3.95 -3.64
N PHE A 151 -7.08 -4.68 -2.56
CA PHE A 151 -6.73 -6.10 -2.62
C PHE A 151 -7.53 -6.93 -1.64
N ILE A 152 -7.60 -8.21 -1.95
CA ILE A 152 -7.76 -9.27 -0.96
C ILE A 152 -6.38 -9.91 -0.77
N GLU A 153 -6.01 -10.22 0.47
CA GLU A 153 -4.82 -11.02 0.75
C GLU A 153 -5.21 -12.20 1.63
N SER A 154 -4.73 -13.37 1.24
CA SER A 154 -4.88 -14.63 1.95
C SER A 154 -3.54 -15.07 2.52
N ILE A 155 -3.55 -15.61 3.72
CA ILE A 155 -2.41 -16.23 4.39
C ILE A 155 -2.78 -17.68 4.63
N SER A 156 -1.97 -18.60 4.14
CA SER A 156 -2.04 -20.03 4.44
C SER A 156 -0.87 -20.41 5.32
N VAL A 157 -1.16 -20.89 6.54
CA VAL A 157 -0.17 -21.46 7.45
C VAL A 157 -0.07 -22.95 7.16
N LEU A 158 1.14 -23.46 7.04
CA LEU A 158 1.43 -24.82 6.62
C LEU A 158 2.14 -25.61 7.72
N ASP A 159 1.87 -26.92 7.76
CA ASP A 159 2.59 -27.89 8.61
C ASP A 159 4.01 -28.21 8.14
N LYS A 160 4.45 -27.63 7.01
CA LYS A 160 5.76 -27.84 6.40
C LYS A 160 6.33 -26.56 5.83
N GLN A 161 7.66 -26.47 5.76
CA GLN A 161 8.31 -25.35 5.09
C GLN A 161 8.04 -25.38 3.58
N PRO A 162 7.79 -24.24 2.92
CA PRO A 162 7.49 -24.22 1.49
C PRO A 162 8.59 -24.83 0.61
N LYS A 163 9.86 -24.73 1.02
CA LYS A 163 10.99 -25.40 0.34
C LYS A 163 10.86 -26.92 0.32
N ASP A 164 10.30 -27.52 1.37
CA ASP A 164 10.08 -28.97 1.45
C ASP A 164 8.95 -29.44 0.51
N LEU A 165 8.13 -28.50 0.04
CA LEU A 165 7.12 -28.71 -1.00
C LEU A 165 7.65 -28.40 -2.41
N GLY A 166 8.93 -28.01 -2.54
CA GLY A 166 9.53 -27.61 -3.80
C GLY A 166 9.31 -26.14 -4.19
N PHE A 167 8.85 -25.29 -3.26
CA PHE A 167 8.72 -23.85 -3.49
C PHE A 167 9.85 -23.06 -2.83
N ASP A 168 10.84 -22.67 -3.63
CA ASP A 168 12.06 -21.98 -3.17
C ASP A 168 12.07 -20.46 -3.42
N GLN A 169 11.13 -19.95 -4.23
CA GLN A 169 11.01 -18.53 -4.55
C GLN A 169 10.45 -17.74 -3.38
N THR A 170 10.94 -16.52 -3.17
CA THR A 170 10.37 -15.62 -2.13
C THR A 170 9.09 -14.97 -2.61
N ILE A 171 9.07 -14.50 -3.86
CA ILE A 171 7.94 -13.80 -4.46
C ILE A 171 7.79 -14.28 -5.91
N VAL A 172 6.56 -14.60 -6.30
CA VAL A 172 6.16 -14.87 -7.69
C VAL A 172 5.03 -13.91 -8.05
N PHE A 173 5.28 -13.09 -9.06
CA PHE A 173 4.24 -12.30 -9.71
C PHE A 173 3.70 -13.09 -10.88
N PHE A 174 2.39 -13.19 -10.99
CA PHE A 174 1.78 -13.88 -12.11
C PHE A 174 0.70 -13.03 -12.77
N ASN A 175 0.52 -13.27 -14.06
CA ASN A 175 -0.56 -12.75 -14.88
C ASN A 175 -0.76 -13.74 -16.04
N ASP A 176 -1.99 -14.24 -16.22
CA ASP A 176 -2.31 -15.21 -17.27
C ASP A 176 -3.07 -14.61 -18.46
N SER A 177 -3.17 -13.28 -18.51
CA SER A 177 -3.77 -12.53 -19.61
C SER A 177 -2.69 -11.95 -20.54
N PRO A 178 -2.91 -11.87 -21.87
CA PRO A 178 -1.93 -11.26 -22.79
C PRO A 178 -1.62 -9.79 -22.50
N HIS A 179 -2.57 -9.08 -21.88
CA HIS A 179 -2.43 -7.70 -21.45
C HIS A 179 -2.67 -7.63 -19.95
N PHE A 180 -1.75 -7.03 -19.20
CA PHE A 180 -1.86 -6.92 -17.76
C PHE A 180 -2.86 -5.80 -17.41
N GLN A 181 -3.94 -6.18 -16.74
CA GLN A 181 -5.04 -5.29 -16.37
C GLN A 181 -4.86 -4.84 -14.92
N TRP A 182 -4.43 -3.60 -14.72
CA TRP A 182 -4.24 -3.02 -13.39
C TRP A 182 -5.40 -2.08 -13.06
N ARG A 183 -6.54 -2.68 -12.73
CA ARG A 183 -7.80 -1.96 -12.49
C ARG A 183 -8.73 -2.82 -11.61
N PRO A 184 -9.76 -2.23 -10.98
CA PRO A 184 -10.80 -3.00 -10.30
C PRO A 184 -11.44 -4.05 -11.24
N PRO A 185 -11.72 -5.27 -10.75
CA PRO A 185 -12.30 -6.32 -11.59
C PRO A 185 -13.70 -5.95 -12.10
N ALA A 186 -13.91 -6.09 -13.41
CA ALA A 186 -15.22 -5.87 -14.01
C ALA A 186 -16.16 -7.06 -13.70
N GLY A 187 -17.28 -6.79 -13.05
CA GLY A 187 -18.34 -7.80 -12.84
C GLY A 187 -18.11 -8.75 -11.65
N GLU A 188 -16.90 -8.81 -11.10
CA GLU A 188 -16.48 -9.77 -10.07
C GLU A 188 -15.95 -9.07 -8.81
N LEU A 189 -15.85 -9.79 -7.71
CA LEU A 189 -15.32 -9.27 -6.44
C LEU A 189 -13.78 -9.20 -6.42
N CYS A 190 -13.10 -10.12 -7.12
CA CYS A 190 -11.65 -10.18 -7.25
C CYS A 190 -11.21 -10.60 -8.66
N ASP A 191 -9.98 -10.26 -9.03
CA ASP A 191 -9.31 -10.76 -10.24
C ASP A 191 -8.24 -11.79 -9.89
N THR A 192 -8.43 -13.04 -10.30
CA THR A 192 -7.51 -14.15 -10.02
C THR A 192 -6.59 -14.49 -11.20
N ARG A 193 -6.68 -13.73 -12.30
CA ARG A 193 -5.80 -13.84 -13.47
C ARG A 193 -4.40 -13.32 -13.19
N THR A 194 -4.30 -12.38 -12.25
CA THR A 194 -3.04 -11.81 -11.77
C THR A 194 -2.98 -11.82 -10.25
N GLY A 195 -1.77 -11.89 -9.70
CA GLY A 195 -1.56 -11.88 -8.27
C GLY A 195 -0.10 -11.91 -7.86
N VAL A 196 0.10 -11.81 -6.55
CA VAL A 196 1.39 -11.97 -5.89
C VAL A 196 1.32 -13.18 -4.98
N ILE A 197 2.25 -14.11 -5.18
CA ILE A 197 2.52 -15.21 -4.26
C ILE A 197 3.78 -14.85 -3.50
N CYS A 198 3.72 -14.85 -2.17
CA CYS A 198 4.87 -14.54 -1.33
C CYS A 198 5.03 -15.60 -0.24
N SER A 199 6.24 -16.13 -0.09
CA SER A 199 6.60 -16.92 1.09
C SER A 199 7.66 -16.20 1.92
N PRO A 200 7.30 -15.71 3.13
CA PRO A 200 8.28 -15.07 4.01
C PRO A 200 9.35 -16.05 4.52
N ASN A 201 9.13 -17.37 4.41
CA ASN A 201 10.09 -18.41 4.77
C ASN A 201 11.33 -18.41 3.86
N ASN A 202 11.18 -17.90 2.63
CA ASN A 202 12.19 -18.04 1.59
C ASN A 202 13.17 -16.87 1.51
N TYR A 203 13.01 -15.83 2.34
CA TYR A 203 14.04 -14.80 2.52
C TYR A 203 15.32 -15.40 3.11
N LEU A 204 16.46 -14.76 2.81
CA LEU A 204 17.76 -15.14 3.36
C LEU A 204 17.91 -14.62 4.79
N TYR A 205 17.68 -15.50 5.77
CA TYR A 205 17.91 -15.21 7.18
C TYR A 205 19.28 -15.71 7.65
N PRO A 206 19.94 -15.00 8.59
CA PRO A 206 21.14 -15.52 9.24
C PRO A 206 20.86 -16.85 9.93
N SER A 207 21.81 -17.78 9.87
CA SER A 207 21.68 -19.13 10.45
C SER A 207 21.39 -19.10 11.97
N GLU A 208 21.87 -18.07 12.65
CA GLU A 208 21.68 -17.85 14.09
C GLU A 208 20.21 -17.67 14.50
N VAL A 209 19.38 -17.13 13.60
CA VAL A 209 17.95 -16.87 13.86
C VAL A 209 17.06 -18.04 13.44
N GLY A 210 17.58 -18.94 12.59
CA GLY A 210 16.88 -20.10 12.08
C GLY A 210 15.79 -19.76 11.06
N ASN A 211 14.89 -20.72 10.85
CA ASN A 211 13.71 -20.57 10.00
C ASN A 211 12.52 -20.03 10.81
N LEU A 212 11.52 -19.51 10.10
CA LEU A 212 10.20 -19.31 10.71
C LEU A 212 9.63 -20.67 11.14
N GLU A 213 8.91 -20.67 12.26
CA GLU A 213 8.36 -21.88 12.88
C GLU A 213 7.45 -22.64 11.91
N ASP A 214 6.40 -21.98 11.42
CA ASP A 214 5.47 -22.54 10.44
C ASP A 214 5.85 -22.17 9.01
N GLY A 215 5.41 -23.00 8.06
CA GLY A 215 5.41 -22.62 6.65
C GLY A 215 4.33 -21.58 6.37
N VAL A 216 4.61 -20.61 5.51
CA VAL A 216 3.65 -19.57 5.16
C VAL A 216 3.66 -19.32 3.66
N ILE A 217 2.47 -19.33 3.06
CA ILE A 217 2.22 -18.84 1.71
C ILE A 217 1.18 -17.73 1.80
N ARG A 218 1.48 -16.58 1.19
CA ARG A 218 0.61 -15.41 1.12
C ARG A 218 0.23 -15.19 -0.34
N LEU A 219 -1.04 -14.89 -0.57
CA LEU A 219 -1.62 -14.67 -1.90
C LEU A 219 -2.38 -13.36 -1.92
N THR A 220 -2.02 -12.47 -2.84
CA THR A 220 -2.69 -11.19 -3.01
C THR A 220 -3.28 -11.10 -4.41
N THR A 221 -4.55 -10.72 -4.51
CA THR A 221 -5.28 -10.53 -5.77
C THR A 221 -6.06 -9.21 -5.76
N ILE A 222 -6.30 -8.65 -6.95
CA ILE A 222 -7.00 -7.36 -7.07
C ILE A 222 -8.45 -7.56 -6.65
N ALA A 223 -9.02 -6.59 -5.95
CA ALA A 223 -10.40 -6.65 -5.47
C ALA A 223 -11.18 -5.38 -5.83
N ASP A 224 -12.51 -5.48 -5.83
CA ASP A 224 -13.42 -4.35 -6.03
C ASP A 224 -14.05 -3.92 -4.70
N PHE A 225 -13.71 -2.71 -4.24
CA PHE A 225 -14.22 -2.22 -2.95
C PHE A 225 -15.75 -2.11 -2.92
N GLY A 226 -16.36 -1.55 -3.98
CA GLY A 226 -17.79 -1.28 -4.02
C GLY A 226 -18.61 -2.55 -3.80
N ARG A 227 -18.28 -3.62 -4.53
CA ARG A 227 -18.89 -4.94 -4.41
C ARG A 227 -18.64 -5.55 -3.04
N TRP A 228 -17.42 -5.52 -2.52
CA TRP A 228 -17.13 -6.04 -1.17
C TRP A 228 -17.91 -5.28 -0.10
N SER A 229 -18.01 -3.95 -0.22
CA SER A 229 -18.70 -3.08 0.73
C SER A 229 -20.22 -3.27 0.71
N GLY A 230 -20.79 -3.61 -0.45
CA GLY A 230 -22.21 -3.87 -0.64
C GLY A 230 -22.70 -5.24 -0.16
N LEU A 231 -21.82 -6.14 0.29
CA LEU A 231 -22.22 -7.45 0.81
C LEU A 231 -22.86 -7.34 2.20
N SER A 232 -23.88 -8.17 2.44
CA SER A 232 -24.36 -8.47 3.79
C SER A 232 -23.25 -9.12 4.63
N GLU A 233 -23.34 -9.11 5.96
CA GLU A 233 -22.33 -9.75 6.80
C GLU A 233 -22.20 -11.26 6.52
N ALA A 234 -23.32 -11.94 6.34
CA ALA A 234 -23.32 -13.37 6.01
C ALA A 234 -22.68 -13.66 4.64
N ASP A 235 -22.98 -12.84 3.63
CA ASP A 235 -22.37 -12.98 2.30
C ASP A 235 -20.91 -12.58 2.31
N TYR A 236 -20.52 -11.57 3.09
CA TYR A 236 -19.14 -11.17 3.27
C TYR A 236 -18.28 -12.32 3.78
N LEU A 237 -18.72 -13.01 4.84
CA LEU A 237 -18.01 -14.16 5.41
C LEU A 237 -17.92 -15.33 4.41
N ARG A 238 -19.01 -15.60 3.68
CA ARG A 238 -19.05 -16.64 2.66
C ARG A 238 -18.11 -16.33 1.49
N GLN A 239 -18.16 -15.11 0.96
CA GLN A 239 -17.34 -14.66 -0.16
C GLN A 239 -15.87 -14.61 0.21
N LYS A 240 -15.53 -14.29 1.47
CA LYS A 240 -14.16 -14.33 1.97
C LYS A 240 -13.54 -15.72 1.81
N MET A 241 -14.26 -16.78 2.21
CA MET A 241 -13.78 -18.16 2.03
C MET A 241 -13.82 -18.62 0.58
N TRP A 242 -14.86 -18.24 -0.18
CA TRP A 242 -14.96 -18.59 -1.58
C TRP A 242 -13.81 -18.00 -2.42
N TRP A 243 -13.44 -16.75 -2.18
CA TRP A 243 -12.32 -16.11 -2.86
C TRP A 243 -10.96 -16.59 -2.36
N TYR A 244 -10.83 -17.01 -1.11
CA TYR A 244 -9.66 -17.75 -0.64
C TYR A 244 -9.43 -18.99 -1.52
N ASP A 245 -10.42 -19.88 -1.65
CA ASP A 245 -10.29 -21.12 -2.41
C ASP A 245 -9.95 -20.87 -3.88
N ARG A 246 -10.57 -19.85 -4.49
CA ARG A 246 -10.28 -19.47 -5.88
C ARG A 246 -8.89 -18.89 -6.08
N SER A 247 -8.44 -18.05 -5.14
CA SER A 247 -7.11 -17.45 -5.21
C SER A 247 -6.03 -18.52 -5.06
N VAL A 248 -6.23 -19.47 -4.14
CA VAL A 248 -5.36 -20.64 -3.99
C VAL A 248 -5.38 -21.51 -5.25
N ALA A 249 -6.56 -21.81 -5.81
CA ALA A 249 -6.68 -22.59 -7.04
C ALA A 249 -5.97 -21.95 -8.23
N SER A 250 -5.94 -20.61 -8.32
CA SER A 250 -5.15 -19.91 -9.34
C SER A 250 -3.65 -19.99 -9.04
N ALA A 251 -3.26 -19.75 -7.79
CA ALA A 251 -1.86 -19.71 -7.38
C ALA A 251 -1.10 -21.02 -7.63
N VAL A 252 -1.73 -22.17 -7.36
CA VAL A 252 -1.10 -23.50 -7.55
C VAL A 252 -0.86 -23.88 -9.02
N ARG A 253 -1.24 -23.03 -9.97
CA ARG A 253 -0.79 -23.14 -11.37
C ARG A 253 0.67 -22.68 -11.55
N PHE A 254 1.15 -21.85 -10.64
CA PHE A 254 2.47 -21.19 -10.71
C PHE A 254 3.45 -21.69 -9.63
N ILE A 255 2.95 -22.44 -8.63
CA ILE A 255 3.74 -23.02 -7.54
C ILE A 255 3.26 -24.45 -7.23
N PRO A 256 4.05 -25.28 -6.54
CA PRO A 256 3.59 -26.59 -6.06
C PRO A 256 2.29 -26.50 -5.24
N ASP A 257 1.42 -27.49 -5.41
CA ASP A 257 0.15 -27.55 -4.70
C ASP A 257 0.38 -27.82 -3.21
N PHE A 258 0.09 -26.81 -2.38
CA PHE A 258 0.29 -26.82 -0.93
C PHE A 258 -0.99 -27.09 -0.15
N ARG A 259 -2.14 -27.26 -0.82
CA ARG A 259 -3.46 -27.25 -0.17
C ARG A 259 -3.62 -28.32 0.91
N SER A 260 -3.02 -29.50 0.71
CA SER A 260 -3.05 -30.60 1.69
C SER A 260 -2.25 -30.34 2.96
N HIS A 261 -1.44 -29.28 2.99
CA HIS A 261 -0.56 -28.91 4.10
C HIS A 261 -1.06 -27.69 4.89
N VAL A 262 -2.18 -27.10 4.48
CA VAL A 262 -2.76 -25.93 5.15
C VAL A 262 -3.37 -26.35 6.50
N ILE A 263 -2.87 -25.77 7.58
CA ILE A 263 -3.34 -25.99 8.94
C ILE A 263 -4.14 -24.82 9.51
N ASP A 264 -3.94 -23.61 8.98
CA ASP A 264 -4.72 -22.43 9.35
C ASP A 264 -4.74 -21.40 8.21
N THR A 265 -5.75 -20.53 8.20
CA THR A 265 -5.88 -19.48 7.19
C THR A 265 -6.39 -18.18 7.79
N ASP A 266 -5.90 -17.07 7.24
CA ASP A 266 -6.49 -15.75 7.48
C ASP A 266 -6.59 -15.00 6.16
N VAL A 267 -7.59 -14.14 6.05
CA VAL A 267 -7.83 -13.34 4.85
C VAL A 267 -8.21 -11.93 5.27
N PHE A 268 -7.69 -10.91 4.60
CA PHE A 268 -8.24 -9.57 4.69
C PHE A 268 -8.82 -9.13 3.37
N THR A 269 -9.78 -8.21 3.41
CA THR A 269 -10.46 -7.69 2.22
C THR A 269 -10.37 -6.16 2.16
N PRO A 270 -10.87 -5.51 1.10
CA PRO A 270 -10.89 -4.04 1.01
C PRO A 270 -11.58 -3.34 2.19
N LYS A 271 -12.60 -3.99 2.80
CA LYS A 271 -13.25 -3.48 4.02
C LYS A 271 -12.28 -3.45 5.20
N THR A 272 -11.40 -4.44 5.31
CA THR A 272 -10.37 -4.49 6.36
C THR A 272 -9.35 -3.38 6.14
N ILE A 273 -8.91 -3.14 4.90
CA ILE A 273 -7.97 -2.05 4.58
C ILE A 273 -8.59 -0.71 4.98
N ARG A 274 -9.79 -0.39 4.49
CA ARG A 274 -10.50 0.86 4.86
C ARG A 274 -10.68 1.00 6.36
N ARG A 275 -11.00 -0.08 7.08
CA ARG A 275 -11.16 -0.05 8.54
C ARG A 275 -9.89 0.39 9.28
N PHE A 276 -8.71 0.00 8.80
CA PHE A 276 -7.44 0.29 9.49
C PHE A 276 -6.71 1.51 8.97
N THR A 277 -6.94 1.93 7.73
CA THR A 277 -6.24 3.05 7.11
C THR A 277 -7.13 4.27 6.86
N SER A 278 -8.45 4.13 7.02
CA SER A 278 -9.48 5.12 6.65
C SER A 278 -9.51 5.52 5.17
N HIS A 279 -8.60 4.99 4.34
CA HIS A 279 -8.54 5.33 2.93
C HIS A 279 -9.82 4.89 2.23
N ASP A 280 -10.40 5.82 1.49
CA ASP A 280 -11.54 5.56 0.64
C ASP A 280 -11.23 4.40 -0.31
N ASN A 281 -12.27 3.62 -0.59
CA ASN A 281 -12.20 2.38 -1.34
C ASN A 281 -11.20 1.33 -0.81
N GLY A 282 -10.69 1.49 0.42
CA GLY A 282 -9.60 0.64 0.91
C GLY A 282 -8.38 0.70 -0.03
N ALA A 283 -8.11 1.87 -0.61
CA ALA A 283 -7.01 2.06 -1.55
C ALA A 283 -5.66 1.82 -0.86
N VAL A 284 -4.86 0.88 -1.38
CA VAL A 284 -3.60 0.48 -0.73
C VAL A 284 -2.48 1.49 -0.98
N TYR A 285 -2.50 2.13 -2.14
CA TYR A 285 -1.52 3.13 -2.57
C TYR A 285 -2.08 4.56 -2.56
N GLY A 286 -3.21 4.75 -1.89
CA GLY A 286 -3.89 6.03 -1.76
C GLY A 286 -4.34 6.66 -3.07
N ALA A 287 -4.45 7.98 -3.12
CA ALA A 287 -4.94 8.71 -4.29
C ALA A 287 -3.97 8.60 -5.48
N PRO A 288 -4.46 8.51 -6.74
CA PRO A 288 -3.58 8.48 -7.92
C PRO A 288 -2.85 9.80 -8.12
N GLU A 289 -3.53 10.93 -7.87
CA GLU A 289 -2.92 12.25 -7.96
C GLU A 289 -2.17 12.56 -6.67
N LYS A 290 -0.84 12.73 -6.79
CA LYS A 290 0.08 12.91 -5.67
C LYS A 290 0.35 14.38 -5.41
N VAL A 291 0.55 14.74 -4.14
CA VAL A 291 0.90 16.11 -3.72
C VAL A 291 2.37 16.15 -3.31
N LEU A 292 3.27 16.28 -4.29
CA LEU A 292 4.72 16.08 -4.11
C LEU A 292 5.38 17.03 -3.11
N ASP A 293 4.88 18.25 -2.95
CA ASP A 293 5.37 19.19 -1.94
C ASP A 293 4.61 19.07 -0.60
N GLY A 294 3.60 18.21 -0.52
CA GLY A 294 2.76 17.99 0.65
C GLY A 294 1.91 19.19 1.06
N THR A 295 1.79 20.26 0.27
CA THR A 295 1.00 21.43 0.64
C THR A 295 -0.50 21.16 0.56
N THR A 296 -1.27 21.88 1.38
CA THR A 296 -2.74 21.89 1.30
C THR A 296 -3.22 23.32 1.09
N HIS A 297 -4.53 23.55 1.09
CA HIS A 297 -5.09 24.89 1.04
C HIS A 297 -4.80 25.72 2.30
N LEU A 298 -4.44 25.08 3.41
CA LEU A 298 -4.09 25.75 4.68
C LEU A 298 -2.57 25.89 4.84
N LYS A 299 -2.12 27.07 5.25
CA LYS A 299 -0.68 27.44 5.32
C LYS A 299 0.18 26.61 6.28
N ASN A 300 -0.43 25.85 7.18
CA ASN A 300 0.25 25.09 8.23
C ASN A 300 -0.25 23.66 8.38
N LEU A 301 -1.00 23.15 7.40
CA LEU A 301 -1.39 21.76 7.27
C LEU A 301 -0.68 21.17 6.05
N PHE A 302 0.07 20.11 6.27
CA PHE A 302 0.81 19.45 5.21
C PHE A 302 0.53 17.94 5.22
N LEU A 303 0.57 17.32 4.06
CA LEU A 303 0.47 15.89 3.88
C LEU A 303 1.82 15.22 4.05
N CYS A 304 1.80 13.99 4.56
CA CYS A 304 2.92 13.06 4.49
C CYS A 304 2.40 11.63 4.29
N GLY A 305 3.30 10.72 3.95
CA GLY A 305 2.95 9.34 3.61
C GLY A 305 2.58 9.19 2.14
N THR A 306 1.71 8.22 1.85
CA THR A 306 1.48 7.68 0.51
C THR A 306 0.94 8.68 -0.50
N ASP A 307 0.09 9.62 -0.07
CA ASP A 307 -0.54 10.60 -0.97
C ASP A 307 0.34 11.81 -1.24
N GLN A 308 1.40 12.00 -0.45
CA GLN A 308 2.43 12.99 -0.77
C GLN A 308 3.26 12.53 -1.99
N GLY A 309 3.44 11.23 -2.23
CA GLY A 309 4.04 10.76 -3.49
C GLY A 309 4.71 9.40 -3.40
N PHE A 310 5.54 9.19 -2.39
CA PHE A 310 6.25 7.93 -2.23
C PHE A 310 5.36 6.88 -1.55
N VAL A 311 5.31 5.69 -2.14
CA VAL A 311 4.46 4.58 -1.67
C VAL A 311 5.25 3.50 -0.92
N GLY A 312 4.52 2.65 -0.18
CA GLY A 312 5.10 1.57 0.62
C GLY A 312 5.78 2.07 1.90
N ILE A 313 6.36 1.13 2.66
CA ILE A 313 6.90 1.39 4.01
C ILE A 313 8.02 2.43 3.96
N ILE A 314 8.99 2.24 3.06
CA ILE A 314 10.14 3.15 2.94
C ILE A 314 9.70 4.51 2.39
N GLY A 315 8.85 4.51 1.36
CA GLY A 315 8.31 5.74 0.80
C GLY A 315 7.58 6.59 1.82
N ALA A 316 6.70 5.98 2.63
CA ALA A 316 5.98 6.70 3.68
C ALA A 316 6.91 7.25 4.78
N ILE A 317 7.97 6.52 5.14
CA ILE A 317 8.98 7.00 6.11
C ILE A 317 9.73 8.20 5.54
N VAL A 318 10.22 8.10 4.31
CA VAL A 318 10.97 9.18 3.63
C VAL A 318 10.07 10.41 3.47
N SER A 319 8.81 10.22 3.09
CA SER A 319 7.81 11.29 3.02
C SER A 319 7.69 12.04 4.35
N GLY A 320 7.50 11.32 5.47
CA GLY A 320 7.41 11.94 6.80
C GLY A 320 8.66 12.75 7.16
N ILE A 321 9.85 12.24 6.84
CA ILE A 321 11.13 12.93 7.07
C ILE A 321 11.22 14.20 6.21
N SER A 322 10.94 14.09 4.91
CA SER A 322 11.03 15.20 3.97
C SER A 322 10.05 16.32 4.31
N MET A 323 8.80 15.99 4.62
CA MET A 323 7.75 16.97 4.94
C MET A 323 7.99 17.64 6.29
N ALA A 324 8.44 16.90 7.29
CA ALA A 324 8.85 17.50 8.56
C ALA A 324 10.03 18.46 8.38
N ASN A 325 11.06 18.09 7.62
CA ASN A 325 12.20 18.97 7.36
C ASN A 325 11.80 20.21 6.57
N MET A 326 11.05 20.04 5.48
CA MET A 326 10.66 21.13 4.58
C MET A 326 9.73 22.13 5.28
N HIS A 327 8.73 21.65 6.01
CA HIS A 327 7.62 22.47 6.47
C HIS A 327 7.54 22.68 7.97
N CYS A 328 8.32 21.96 8.78
CA CYS A 328 8.24 22.08 10.24
C CYS A 328 9.56 22.48 10.91
N LEU A 329 10.70 22.10 10.34
CA LEU A 329 12.02 22.29 10.96
C LEU A 329 12.88 23.38 10.31
N ARG A 330 12.59 23.78 9.07
CA ARG A 330 13.21 24.97 8.48
C ARG A 330 12.60 26.22 9.10
N ASP A 331 13.46 27.15 9.50
CA ASP A 331 13.06 28.51 9.85
C ASP A 331 12.58 29.17 8.56
N ASN A 332 11.26 29.36 8.44
CA ASN A 332 10.64 30.13 7.36
C ASN A 332 10.53 31.59 7.75
#